data_AF-A0A818QZ54-F1
#
_entry.id   AF-A0A818QZ54-F1
#
_cell.length_a   1.000
_cell.length_b   1.000
_cell.length_c   1.000
_cell.angle_alpha   90.00
_cell.angle_beta   90.00
_cell.angle_gamma   90.00
#
_symmetry.space_group_name_H-M   'P 1'
#
loop_
_entity.id
_entity.type
_entity.pdbx_description
1 polymer ?
#
loop_
_entity_poly.entity_id
_entity_poly.type
_entity_poly.pdbx_seq_one_letter_code
_entity_poly.pdbx_strand_id
1 'polypeptide(L)'
;MQFIIAALKETKIFDENKQQIFVVRNALSTNDLFEVLANNRSYYGVTSGRSFYEQCLPSNSLAFGYTSTLLHWLSTKPCNLSDQCLVHGSRNESEINEFEQQAALDYAHFLEYRSRELVHGGVLVLVILANSEKDNRDHVDPCNKNRMKIGGFAVPVTGSLYPQEG
;
A
#
# COMPACT_ATOMS: atom_id res chain seq x y z
N MET A 1 7.18 4.19 12.03
CA MET A 1 7.50 2.97 12.82
C MET A 1 7.46 3.22 14.31
N GLN A 2 8.31 4.11 14.87
CA GLN A 2 8.31 4.41 16.32
C GLN A 2 6.93 4.86 16.86
N PHE A 3 6.22 5.70 16.11
CA PHE A 3 4.87 6.13 16.48
C PHE A 3 3.84 5.00 16.56
N ILE A 4 3.91 4.00 15.67
CA ILE A 4 2.99 2.85 15.69
C ILE A 4 3.27 1.98 16.92
N ILE A 5 4.55 1.74 17.23
CA ILE A 5 4.95 0.98 18.42
C ILE A 5 4.55 1.71 19.70
N ALA A 6 4.75 3.03 19.77
CA ALA A 6 4.32 3.84 20.90
C ALA A 6 2.79 3.77 21.08
N ALA A 7 2.02 3.96 20.00
CA ALA A 7 0.56 3.83 20.04
C ALA A 7 0.11 2.43 20.47
N LEU A 8 0.74 1.36 19.98
CA LEU A 8 0.43 -0.01 20.41
C LEU A 8 0.64 -0.19 21.92
N LYS A 9 1.74 0.33 22.48
CA LYS A 9 2.00 0.28 23.93
C LYS A 9 0.95 1.04 24.75
N GLU A 10 0.40 2.14 24.23
CA GLU A 10 -0.64 2.93 24.90
C GLU A 10 -2.00 2.24 24.94
N THR A 11 -2.32 1.38 23.95
CA THR A 11 -3.63 0.70 23.87
C THR A 11 -3.89 -0.32 24.99
N LYS A 12 -2.85 -0.71 25.76
CA LYS A 12 -2.89 -1.79 26.77
C LYS A 12 -3.34 -3.16 26.25
N ILE A 13 -3.48 -3.32 24.93
CA ILE A 13 -3.74 -4.61 24.25
C ILE A 13 -2.45 -5.45 24.22
N PHE A 14 -1.29 -4.78 24.23
CA PHE A 14 0.03 -5.40 24.20
C PHE A 14 0.63 -5.50 25.62
N ASP A 15 1.04 -6.70 26.03
CA ASP A 15 1.77 -6.96 27.28
C ASP A 15 3.23 -7.25 26.95
N GLU A 16 4.11 -6.29 27.23
CA GLU A 16 5.54 -6.38 26.88
C GLU A 16 6.31 -7.47 27.65
N ASN A 17 5.71 -8.03 28.73
CA ASN A 17 6.29 -9.17 29.45
C ASN A 17 5.91 -10.51 28.81
N LYS A 18 4.88 -10.55 27.95
CA LYS A 18 4.36 -11.77 27.33
C LYS A 18 4.52 -11.79 25.82
N GLN A 19 4.64 -10.63 25.20
CA GLN A 19 4.61 -10.47 23.75
C GLN A 19 5.84 -9.68 23.29
N GLN A 20 6.37 -10.07 22.14
CA GLN A 20 7.45 -9.36 21.45
C GLN A 20 6.90 -8.73 20.18
N ILE A 21 7.43 -7.55 19.83
CA ILE A 21 7.07 -6.87 18.59
C ILE A 21 8.07 -7.28 17.51
N PHE A 22 7.58 -7.86 16.43
CA PHE A 22 8.34 -8.10 15.22
C PHE A 22 7.93 -7.10 14.15
N VAL A 23 8.90 -6.41 13.56
CA VAL A 23 8.67 -5.43 12.50
C VAL A 23 9.34 -5.90 11.23
N VAL A 24 8.54 -6.07 10.18
CA VAL A 24 9.04 -6.38 8.84
C VAL A 24 8.99 -5.11 7.99
N ARG A 25 10.16 -4.65 7.53
CA ARG A 25 10.24 -3.63 6.49
C ARG A 25 10.32 -4.31 5.13
N ASN A 26 9.26 -4.24 4.36
CA ASN A 26 9.24 -4.78 3.00
C ASN A 26 9.55 -3.70 1.96
N ALA A 27 10.42 -4.00 1.01
CA ALA A 27 10.51 -3.31 -0.27
C ALA A 27 11.13 -4.23 -1.33
N LEU A 28 11.29 -3.74 -2.55
CA LEU A 28 12.01 -4.48 -3.59
C LEU A 28 13.46 -4.74 -3.18
N SER A 29 14.02 -5.89 -3.59
CA SER A 29 15.40 -6.32 -3.32
C SER A 29 16.46 -5.35 -3.84
N THR A 30 16.11 -4.47 -4.78
CA THR A 30 16.97 -3.42 -5.31
C THR A 30 17.08 -2.20 -4.38
N ASN A 31 16.26 -2.12 -3.33
CA ASN A 31 16.37 -1.04 -2.35
C ASN A 31 17.46 -1.34 -1.33
N ASP A 32 18.28 -0.34 -1.03
CA ASP A 32 19.33 -0.41 -0.02
C ASP A 32 18.75 -0.14 1.39
N LEU A 33 17.90 -1.06 1.85
CA LEU A 33 17.16 -0.91 3.12
C LEU A 33 17.78 -1.65 4.30
N PHE A 34 18.87 -2.39 4.07
CA PHE A 34 19.50 -3.22 5.11
C PHE A 34 20.10 -2.38 6.25
N GLU A 35 20.41 -1.10 6.03
CA GLU A 35 21.06 -0.25 7.03
C GLU A 35 20.10 0.41 8.06
N VAL A 36 18.78 0.45 7.82
CA VAL A 36 17.90 1.42 8.54
C VAL A 36 17.09 0.82 9.70
N LEU A 37 17.32 -0.44 10.06
CA LEU A 37 16.76 -0.97 11.31
C LEU A 37 17.65 -0.55 12.48
N ALA A 38 17.47 0.70 12.91
CA ALA A 38 18.14 1.25 14.08
C ALA A 38 18.01 0.27 15.27
N ASN A 39 19.15 -0.03 15.88
CA ASN A 39 19.31 -0.92 17.03
C ASN A 39 18.35 -0.46 18.14
N ASN A 40 17.18 -1.11 18.26
CA ASN A 40 16.14 -0.72 19.19
C ASN A 40 15.71 -1.93 20.00
N ARG A 41 15.84 -1.83 21.33
CA ARG A 41 15.46 -2.91 22.25
C ARG A 41 13.95 -3.15 22.33
N SER A 42 13.12 -2.29 21.74
CA SER A 42 11.67 -2.40 21.83
C SER A 42 11.02 -3.31 20.78
N TYR A 43 11.76 -3.75 19.76
CA TYR A 43 11.25 -4.65 18.71
C TYR A 43 12.39 -5.41 18.01
N TYR A 44 12.05 -6.52 17.36
CA TYR A 44 12.93 -7.23 16.44
C TYR A 44 12.62 -6.81 15.01
N GLY A 45 13.60 -6.24 14.32
CA GLY A 45 13.45 -5.79 12.95
C GLY A 45 14.00 -6.81 11.95
N VAL A 46 13.27 -7.05 10.86
CA VAL A 46 13.77 -7.76 9.68
C VAL A 46 13.39 -7.01 8.40
N THR A 47 14.15 -7.21 7.33
CA THR A 47 13.85 -6.69 6.01
C THR A 47 13.37 -7.80 5.09
N SER A 48 12.40 -7.48 4.23
CA SER A 48 11.94 -8.35 3.14
C SER A 48 12.19 -7.64 1.81
N GLY A 49 12.85 -8.33 0.89
CA GLY A 49 13.21 -7.84 -0.45
C GLY A 49 12.19 -8.19 -1.53
N ARG A 50 10.89 -8.26 -1.20
CA ARG A 50 9.84 -8.77 -2.09
C ARG A 50 8.94 -7.67 -2.64
N SER A 51 8.41 -7.91 -3.84
CA SER A 51 7.29 -7.12 -4.36
C SER A 51 6.09 -7.27 -3.42
N PHE A 52 5.46 -6.16 -3.08
CA PHE A 52 4.22 -6.18 -2.29
C PHE A 52 3.00 -6.59 -3.13
N TYR A 53 3.15 -6.80 -4.44
CA TYR A 53 2.14 -7.45 -5.28
C TYR A 53 2.19 -8.98 -5.19
N GLU A 54 3.04 -9.53 -4.31
CA GLU A 54 3.16 -10.96 -4.00
C GLU A 54 2.97 -11.19 -2.50
N GLN A 55 2.96 -12.46 -2.07
CA GLN A 55 3.00 -12.81 -0.65
C GLN A 55 4.40 -12.56 -0.06
N CYS A 56 4.47 -11.64 0.90
CA CYS A 56 5.68 -11.23 1.61
C CYS A 56 5.81 -11.91 2.98
N LEU A 57 4.69 -12.26 3.61
CA LEU A 57 4.65 -12.83 4.97
C LEU A 57 3.92 -14.18 4.98
N PRO A 58 4.19 -15.04 5.97
CA PRO A 58 3.36 -16.23 6.20
C PRO A 58 1.88 -15.87 6.40
N SER A 59 0.98 -16.75 6.01
CA SER A 59 -0.45 -16.54 6.23
C SER A 59 -0.77 -16.42 7.73
N ASN A 60 -1.74 -15.57 8.09
CA ASN A 60 -2.14 -15.31 9.48
C ASN A 60 -0.96 -14.89 10.41
N SER A 61 -0.09 -13.99 9.94
CA SER A 61 1.05 -13.50 10.73
C SER A 61 1.09 -11.98 10.90
N LEU A 62 0.34 -11.23 10.08
CA LEU A 62 0.33 -9.77 10.09
C LEU A 62 -0.79 -9.25 11.01
N ALA A 63 -0.43 -8.70 12.17
CA ALA A 63 -1.39 -8.06 13.07
C ALA A 63 -1.76 -6.63 12.61
N PHE A 64 -0.77 -5.89 12.12
CA PHE A 64 -0.92 -4.50 11.72
C PHE A 64 -0.08 -4.21 10.47
N GLY A 65 -0.73 -3.96 9.35
CA GLY A 65 -0.12 -3.54 8.10
C GLY A 65 -0.21 -2.03 7.89
N TYR A 66 0.86 -1.43 7.37
CA TYR A 66 0.89 -0.01 7.02
C TYR A 66 1.62 0.18 5.69
N THR A 67 0.98 0.87 4.75
CA THR A 67 1.62 1.33 3.51
C THR A 67 1.27 2.79 3.27
N SER A 68 2.25 3.56 2.78
CA SER A 68 2.06 4.96 2.46
C SER A 68 2.73 5.30 1.15
N THR A 69 1.99 5.91 0.24
CA THR A 69 2.48 6.40 -1.06
C THR A 69 3.24 5.34 -1.85
N LEU A 70 2.75 4.10 -1.88
CA LEU A 70 3.41 3.00 -2.63
C LEU A 70 2.54 2.42 -3.75
N LEU A 71 1.22 2.36 -3.58
CA LEU A 71 0.34 1.66 -4.53
C LEU A 71 0.16 2.37 -5.89
N HIS A 72 0.80 3.53 -6.10
CA HIS A 72 0.86 4.19 -7.40
C HIS A 72 2.01 3.67 -8.29
N TRP A 73 2.93 2.88 -7.73
CA TRP A 73 3.98 2.21 -8.49
C TRP A 73 3.49 0.86 -8.99
N LEU A 74 3.22 0.77 -10.29
CA LEU A 74 2.76 -0.47 -10.92
C LEU A 74 3.85 -1.54 -10.94
N SER A 75 3.43 -2.81 -10.92
CA SER A 75 4.33 -3.97 -11.04
C SER A 75 5.01 -4.03 -12.41
N THR A 76 4.31 -3.57 -13.45
CA THR A 76 4.78 -3.55 -14.83
C THR A 76 4.36 -2.24 -15.49
N LYS A 77 5.17 -1.77 -16.45
CA LYS A 77 4.82 -0.66 -17.33
C LYS A 77 4.02 -1.20 -18.53
N PRO A 78 2.73 -0.85 -18.69
CA PRO A 78 1.90 -1.45 -19.76
C PRO A 78 2.34 -1.01 -21.16
N CYS A 79 2.56 0.30 -21.34
CA CYS A 79 2.99 0.87 -22.61
C CYS A 79 3.86 2.11 -22.42
N ASN A 80 4.44 2.60 -23.52
CA ASN A 80 5.07 3.92 -23.57
C ASN A 80 4.00 4.97 -23.84
N LEU A 81 3.94 5.99 -22.99
CA LEU A 81 3.08 7.13 -23.23
C LEU A 81 3.62 7.95 -24.39
N SER A 82 2.74 8.34 -25.31
CA SER A 82 3.11 9.11 -26.51
C SER A 82 3.18 10.62 -26.28
N ASP A 83 2.51 11.11 -25.24
CA ASP A 83 2.30 12.54 -25.01
C ASP A 83 2.88 13.07 -23.69
N GLN A 84 3.14 12.21 -22.70
CA GLN A 84 3.53 12.61 -21.35
C GLN A 84 4.50 11.62 -20.68
N CYS A 85 5.18 12.05 -19.62
CA CYS A 85 6.02 11.16 -18.80
C CYS A 85 5.22 10.38 -17.74
N LEU A 86 4.06 10.91 -17.33
CA LEU A 86 3.21 10.33 -16.29
C LEU A 86 1.79 10.18 -16.82
N VAL A 87 1.17 9.02 -16.59
CA VAL A 87 -0.17 8.71 -17.10
C VAL A 87 -1.22 9.72 -16.63
N HIS A 88 -1.05 10.27 -15.43
CA HIS A 88 -1.96 11.27 -14.88
C HIS A 88 -2.04 12.57 -15.72
N GLY A 89 -1.01 12.89 -16.50
CA GLY A 89 -1.03 14.03 -17.41
C GLY A 89 -1.51 13.69 -18.83
N SER A 90 -1.60 12.40 -19.18
CA SER A 90 -1.88 11.96 -20.55
C SER A 90 -3.31 12.27 -20.96
N ARG A 91 -3.52 12.47 -22.27
CA ARG A 91 -4.84 12.59 -22.90
C ARG A 91 -5.13 11.43 -23.86
N ASN A 92 -4.20 10.49 -24.01
CA ASN A 92 -4.41 9.33 -24.85
C ASN A 92 -5.22 8.27 -24.08
N GLU A 93 -6.51 8.18 -24.39
CA GLU A 93 -7.45 7.30 -23.68
C GLU A 93 -7.07 5.82 -23.75
N SER A 94 -6.49 5.37 -24.87
CA SER A 94 -6.05 3.97 -25.02
C SER A 94 -4.91 3.65 -24.05
N GLU A 95 -3.90 4.53 -24.00
CA GLU A 95 -2.76 4.37 -23.10
C GLU A 95 -3.20 4.47 -21.63
N ILE A 96 -4.08 5.42 -21.30
CA ILE A 96 -4.65 5.56 -19.95
C ILE A 96 -5.36 4.27 -19.52
N ASN A 97 -6.21 3.72 -20.38
CA ASN A 97 -6.96 2.49 -20.09
C ASN A 97 -6.02 1.30 -19.81
N GLU A 98 -4.92 1.16 -20.55
CA GLU A 98 -3.92 0.11 -20.27
C GLU A 98 -3.28 0.26 -18.88
N PHE A 99 -2.95 1.49 -18.48
CA PHE A 99 -2.45 1.78 -17.14
C PHE A 99 -3.49 1.56 -16.04
N GLU A 100 -4.76 1.90 -16.28
CA GLU A 100 -5.86 1.66 -15.33
C GLU A 100 -6.10 0.15 -15.13
N GLN A 101 -6.05 -0.65 -16.20
CA GLN A 101 -6.17 -2.10 -16.12
C GLN A 101 -5.03 -2.72 -15.30
N GLN A 102 -3.79 -2.30 -15.56
CA GLN A 102 -2.64 -2.78 -14.78
C GLN A 102 -2.76 -2.37 -13.31
N ALA A 103 -3.17 -1.14 -13.02
CA ALA A 103 -3.39 -0.67 -11.66
C ALA A 103 -4.47 -1.47 -10.93
N ALA A 104 -5.56 -1.83 -11.61
CA ALA A 104 -6.63 -2.63 -11.04
C ALA A 104 -6.15 -4.05 -10.70
N LEU A 105 -5.40 -4.69 -11.61
CA LEU A 105 -4.81 -6.02 -11.39
C LEU A 105 -3.83 -6.01 -10.20
N ASP A 106 -2.93 -5.03 -10.18
CA ASP A 106 -1.96 -4.84 -9.11
C ASP A 106 -2.64 -4.61 -7.76
N TYR A 107 -3.67 -3.77 -7.71
CA TYR A 107 -4.41 -3.51 -6.49
C TYR A 107 -5.17 -4.76 -5.99
N ALA A 108 -5.74 -5.55 -6.91
CA ALA A 108 -6.39 -6.81 -6.57
C ALA A 108 -5.40 -7.81 -5.96
N HIS A 109 -4.25 -8.03 -6.58
CA HIS A 109 -3.19 -8.89 -6.04
C HIS A 109 -2.69 -8.41 -4.67
N PHE A 110 -2.48 -7.09 -4.52
CA PHE A 110 -2.08 -6.53 -3.24
C PHE A 110 -3.09 -6.88 -2.14
N LEU A 111 -4.38 -6.61 -2.35
CA LEU A 111 -5.42 -6.89 -1.35
C LEU A 111 -5.55 -8.39 -1.08
N GLU A 112 -5.48 -9.23 -2.11
CA GLU A 112 -5.51 -10.68 -1.98
C GLU A 112 -4.39 -11.19 -1.07
N TYR A 113 -3.13 -10.84 -1.34
CA TYR A 113 -2.02 -11.31 -0.53
C TYR A 113 -2.03 -10.71 0.88
N ARG A 114 -2.40 -9.43 1.05
CA ARG A 114 -2.55 -8.84 2.39
C ARG A 114 -3.66 -9.52 3.19
N SER A 115 -4.77 -9.90 2.55
CA SER A 115 -5.86 -10.62 3.21
C SER A 115 -5.42 -11.96 3.79
N ARG A 116 -4.54 -12.69 3.07
CA ARG A 116 -4.00 -13.98 3.51
C ARG A 116 -3.02 -13.83 4.67
N GLU A 117 -2.25 -12.75 4.65
CA GLU A 117 -1.24 -12.47 5.66
C GLU A 117 -1.84 -11.96 6.98
N LEU A 118 -2.93 -11.21 6.92
CA LEU A 118 -3.58 -10.66 8.10
C LEU A 118 -4.07 -11.76 9.05
N VAL A 119 -3.86 -11.55 10.35
CA VAL A 119 -4.53 -12.35 11.39
C VAL A 119 -6.01 -12.00 11.47
N HIS A 120 -6.82 -12.86 12.08
CA HIS A 120 -8.20 -12.51 12.41
C HIS A 120 -8.23 -11.25 13.30
N GLY A 121 -8.99 -10.23 12.88
CA GLY A 121 -9.04 -8.93 13.56
C GLY A 121 -7.83 -8.02 13.29
N GLY A 122 -6.91 -8.42 12.41
CA GLY A 122 -5.79 -7.58 11.98
C GLY A 122 -6.25 -6.34 11.21
N VAL A 123 -5.41 -5.31 11.22
CA VAL A 123 -5.71 -4.01 10.60
C VAL A 123 -4.72 -3.70 9.49
N LEU A 124 -5.22 -3.25 8.34
CA LEU A 124 -4.41 -2.72 7.25
C LEU A 124 -4.75 -1.23 7.03
N VAL A 125 -3.75 -0.38 7.19
CA VAL A 125 -3.85 1.06 6.94
C VAL A 125 -3.17 1.41 5.62
N LEU A 126 -3.94 2.01 4.71
CA LEU A 126 -3.48 2.45 3.40
C LEU A 126 -3.50 3.97 3.32
N VAL A 127 -2.37 4.58 2.98
CA VAL A 127 -2.27 5.98 2.62
C VAL A 127 -1.87 6.05 1.15
N ILE A 128 -2.82 6.40 0.28
CA ILE A 128 -2.63 6.34 -1.18
C ILE A 128 -2.87 7.70 -1.83
N LEU A 129 -2.28 7.84 -3.02
CA LEU A 129 -2.49 8.98 -3.89
C LEU A 129 -3.76 8.73 -4.70
N ALA A 130 -4.66 9.70 -4.72
CA ALA A 130 -5.94 9.58 -5.41
C ALA A 130 -6.24 10.83 -6.24
N ASN A 131 -6.93 10.62 -7.36
CA ASN A 131 -7.49 11.69 -8.18
C ASN A 131 -8.66 12.33 -7.44
N SER A 132 -8.87 13.63 -7.65
CA SER A 132 -10.06 14.29 -7.12
C SER A 132 -11.26 14.05 -8.03
N GLU A 133 -12.46 13.87 -7.46
CA GLU A 133 -13.72 13.67 -8.21
C GLU A 133 -14.06 14.79 -9.23
N LYS A 134 -13.35 15.93 -9.19
CA LYS A 134 -13.56 17.10 -10.06
C LYS A 134 -12.43 17.33 -11.06
N ASP A 135 -11.69 16.30 -11.46
CA ASP A 135 -10.73 16.47 -12.55
C ASP A 135 -11.47 16.46 -13.90
N ASN A 136 -12.10 17.60 -14.22
CA ASN A 136 -12.69 17.81 -15.53
C ASN A 136 -11.51 18.00 -16.50
N ARG A 137 -11.10 16.91 -17.17
CA ARG A 137 -9.93 16.86 -18.08
C ARG A 137 -10.00 17.87 -19.24
N ASP A 138 -11.16 18.51 -19.43
CA ASP A 138 -11.45 19.51 -20.45
C ASP A 138 -11.15 20.97 -20.04
N HIS A 139 -10.89 21.26 -18.75
CA HIS A 139 -10.61 22.63 -18.28
C HIS A 139 -9.32 22.70 -17.46
N VAL A 140 -8.24 23.12 -18.13
CA VAL A 140 -6.94 23.37 -17.49
C VAL A 140 -6.93 24.80 -16.94
N ASP A 141 -7.15 24.95 -15.63
CA ASP A 141 -6.74 26.16 -14.93
C ASP A 141 -5.20 26.11 -14.75
N PRO A 142 -4.43 27.02 -15.38
CA PRO A 142 -2.97 27.01 -15.30
C PRO A 142 -2.43 27.23 -13.87
N CYS A 143 -3.27 27.72 -12.95
CA CYS A 143 -2.94 27.93 -11.54
C CYS A 143 -3.32 26.73 -10.65
N ASN A 144 -4.18 25.81 -11.10
CA ASN A 144 -4.73 24.72 -10.30
C ASN A 144 -4.23 23.33 -10.76
N LYS A 145 -2.92 23.22 -11.01
CA LYS A 145 -2.28 21.97 -11.44
C LYS A 145 -2.57 20.85 -10.43
N ASN A 146 -3.28 19.82 -10.88
CA ASN A 146 -3.33 18.44 -10.38
C ASN A 146 -3.06 18.31 -8.88
N ARG A 147 -4.04 18.71 -8.06
CA ARG A 147 -3.94 18.53 -6.61
C ARG A 147 -4.19 17.07 -6.28
N MET A 148 -3.14 16.25 -6.45
CA MET A 148 -3.09 14.87 -5.99
C MET A 148 -3.49 14.85 -4.51
N LYS A 149 -4.60 14.18 -4.19
CA LYS A 149 -5.06 14.07 -2.81
C LYS A 149 -4.37 12.88 -2.17
N ILE A 150 -3.88 13.07 -0.94
CA ILE A 150 -3.48 11.97 -0.08
C ILE A 150 -4.74 11.51 0.65
N GLY A 151 -5.24 10.33 0.29
CA GLY A 151 -6.34 9.68 0.98
C GLY A 151 -5.79 8.63 1.94
N GLY A 152 -6.16 8.70 3.22
CA GLY A 152 -5.89 7.64 4.19
C GLY A 152 -7.18 6.91 4.55
N PHE A 153 -7.23 5.60 4.34
CA PHE A 153 -8.35 4.78 4.82
C PHE A 153 -7.82 3.47 5.40
N ALA A 154 -8.46 3.02 6.49
CA ALA A 154 -8.22 1.71 7.07
C ALA A 154 -9.26 0.75 6.50
N VAL A 155 -8.82 -0.36 5.91
CA VAL A 155 -9.73 -1.40 5.41
C VAL A 155 -9.75 -2.54 6.42
N PRO A 156 -10.88 -2.80 7.11
CA PRO A 156 -11.07 -4.07 7.78
C PRO A 156 -11.25 -5.14 6.71
N VAL A 157 -10.27 -6.04 6.58
CA VAL A 157 -10.33 -7.14 5.59
C VAL A 157 -11.12 -8.30 6.18
N THR A 158 -12.38 -8.06 6.51
CA THR A 158 -13.33 -9.10 6.92
C THR A 158 -14.52 -9.04 5.96
N GLY A 159 -14.43 -9.78 4.85
CA GLY A 159 -15.52 -9.89 3.88
C GLY A 159 -15.01 -10.29 2.50
N SER A 160 -15.46 -11.44 2.01
CA SER A 160 -15.34 -11.85 0.61
C SER A 160 -15.79 -10.71 -0.32
N LEU A 161 -14.94 -10.30 -1.26
CA LEU A 161 -15.26 -9.36 -2.33
C LEU A 161 -16.12 -9.99 -3.46
N TYR A 162 -16.46 -11.27 -3.33
CA TYR A 162 -17.40 -11.91 -4.26
C TYR A 162 -18.84 -11.72 -3.79
N PRO A 163 -19.75 -11.27 -4.66
CA PRO A 163 -21.19 -11.40 -4.42
C PRO A 163 -21.50 -12.87 -4.14
N GLN A 164 -22.15 -13.15 -3.03
CA GLN A 164 -22.85 -14.42 -2.88
C GLN A 164 -24.05 -14.32 -3.82
N GLU A 165 -24.00 -15.01 -4.96
CA GLU A 165 -25.18 -15.18 -5.81
C GLU A 165 -26.24 -15.90 -4.97
N GLY A 166 -27.42 -15.29 -4.87
CA GLY A 166 -28.62 -15.81 -4.23
C GLY A 166 -29.84 -15.43 -5.05
#